data_AF-A0A2S7DHM1-F1
#
_entry.id   AF-A0A2S7DHM1-F1
#
_cell.length_a   1.000
_cell.length_b   1.000
_cell.length_c   1.000
_cell.angle_alpha   90.00
_cell.angle_beta   90.00
_cell.angle_gamma   90.00
#
_symmetry.space_group_name_H-M   'P 1'
#
loop_
_entity.id
_entity.type
_entity.pdbx_description
1 polymer ?
#
loop_
_entity_poly.entity_id
_entity_poly.type
_entity_poly.pdbx_seq_one_letter_code
_entity_poly.pdbx_strand_id
1 'polypeptide(L)'
;MLGEATAAPAAASQPISASRLATSDTARQRAASAAAAQVLPLSSTPGEWIDRHLRAGHRAPARLRLEAATPDAPDVRRWADQLRTACRDRGWSTQIEIASNAQLPDDRLRIEVQVAPSTD
;
A
#
# COMPACT_ATOMS: atom_id res chain seq x y z
N MET A 1 -54.63 29.85 -21.39
CA MET A 1 -53.46 30.61 -20.91
C MET A 1 -52.82 29.77 -19.82
N LEU A 2 -51.60 29.31 -20.06
CA LEU A 2 -50.85 28.33 -19.26
C LEU A 2 -50.43 28.93 -17.90
N GLY A 3 -50.36 28.09 -16.87
CA GLY A 3 -49.85 28.44 -15.56
C GLY A 3 -49.45 27.19 -14.77
N GLU A 4 -48.41 26.50 -15.23
CA GLU A 4 -47.75 25.43 -14.47
C GLU A 4 -46.95 26.05 -13.32
N ALA A 5 -47.42 25.87 -12.09
CA ALA A 5 -46.64 26.16 -10.90
C ALA A 5 -45.81 24.91 -10.56
N THR A 6 -44.59 24.86 -11.09
CA THR A 6 -43.57 23.91 -10.64
C THR A 6 -43.26 24.19 -9.18
N ALA A 7 -43.39 23.16 -8.33
CA ALA A 7 -42.94 23.19 -6.95
C ALA A 7 -42.13 21.92 -6.67
N ALA A 8 -40.85 21.97 -6.98
CA ALA A 8 -39.82 21.23 -6.26
C ALA A 8 -38.89 22.30 -5.67
N PRO A 9 -38.63 22.28 -4.36
CA PRO A 9 -37.48 21.49 -3.92
C PRO A 9 -37.61 20.96 -2.48
N ALA A 10 -37.15 19.74 -2.22
CA ALA A 10 -36.64 19.38 -0.90
C ALA A 10 -35.41 18.51 -1.09
N ALA A 11 -34.27 19.17 -0.96
CA ALA A 11 -32.95 18.61 -1.10
C ALA A 11 -32.75 17.44 -0.13
N ALA A 12 -32.41 16.27 -0.68
CA ALA A 12 -31.71 15.24 0.06
C ALA A 12 -30.31 15.77 0.39
N SER A 13 -30.17 16.42 1.54
CA SER A 13 -28.86 16.70 2.15
C SER A 13 -28.28 15.38 2.66
N GLN A 14 -27.58 14.66 1.79
CA GLN A 14 -26.69 13.58 2.17
C GLN A 14 -25.23 14.02 1.96
N PRO A 15 -24.32 13.73 2.90
CA PRO A 15 -22.95 14.26 2.91
C PRO A 15 -22.08 13.54 1.87
N ILE A 16 -22.18 13.95 0.60
CA ILE A 16 -21.42 13.34 -0.50
C ILE A 16 -19.95 13.83 -0.52
N SER A 17 -19.65 14.94 0.17
CA SER A 17 -18.33 15.58 0.10
C SER A 17 -17.23 14.84 0.86
N ALA A 18 -17.51 14.28 2.04
CA ALA A 18 -16.50 13.58 2.83
C ALA A 18 -16.05 12.26 2.17
N SER A 19 -17.00 11.49 1.62
CA SER A 19 -16.70 10.20 0.98
C SER A 19 -15.92 10.36 -0.32
N ARG A 20 -16.19 11.38 -1.14
CA ARG A 20 -15.42 11.63 -2.37
C ARG A 20 -14.00 12.12 -2.08
N LEU A 21 -13.83 12.97 -1.07
CA LEU A 21 -12.51 13.41 -0.62
C LEU A 21 -11.70 12.24 -0.05
N ALA A 22 -12.30 11.43 0.83
CA ALA A 22 -11.65 10.24 1.38
C ALA A 22 -11.25 9.23 0.29
N THR A 23 -12.11 9.01 -0.72
CA THR A 23 -11.81 8.10 -1.84
C THR A 23 -10.71 8.63 -2.75
N SER A 24 -10.67 9.94 -2.99
CA SER A 24 -9.65 10.58 -3.82
C SER A 24 -8.29 10.60 -3.11
N ASP A 25 -8.29 10.85 -1.80
CA ASP A 25 -7.11 10.74 -0.95
C ASP A 25 -6.57 9.31 -0.97
N THR A 26 -7.42 8.29 -0.73
CA THR A 26 -6.98 6.88 -0.83
C THR A 26 -6.48 6.49 -2.22
N ALA A 27 -7.08 7.02 -3.29
CA ALA A 27 -6.63 6.75 -4.66
C ALA A 27 -5.28 7.41 -4.95
N ARG A 28 -5.07 8.65 -4.47
CA ARG A 28 -3.81 9.37 -4.60
C ARG A 28 -2.72 8.76 -3.74
N GLN A 29 -3.03 8.34 -2.50
CA GLN A 29 -2.14 7.50 -1.68
C GLN A 29 -1.81 6.22 -2.41
N ARG A 30 -2.79 5.48 -2.94
CA ARG A 30 -2.52 4.25 -3.71
C ARG A 30 -1.64 4.51 -4.92
N ALA A 31 -1.81 5.63 -5.63
CA ALA A 31 -0.96 5.98 -6.76
C ALA A 31 0.47 6.36 -6.33
N ALA A 32 0.62 7.11 -5.22
CA ALA A 32 1.91 7.50 -4.67
C ALA A 32 2.66 6.30 -4.06
N SER A 33 1.95 5.43 -3.34
CA SER A 33 2.47 4.17 -2.82
C SER A 33 2.80 3.19 -3.96
N ALA A 34 1.97 3.13 -5.00
CA ALA A 34 2.27 2.35 -6.19
C ALA A 34 3.51 2.87 -6.93
N ALA A 35 3.76 4.18 -6.90
CA ALA A 35 5.00 4.77 -7.41
C ALA A 35 6.22 4.47 -6.51
N ALA A 36 6.01 4.17 -5.23
CA ALA A 36 7.03 3.66 -4.30
C ALA A 36 7.12 2.13 -4.27
N ALA A 37 6.32 1.43 -5.10
CA ALA A 37 6.29 -0.01 -5.14
C ALA A 37 7.31 -0.56 -6.13
N GLN A 38 8.07 -1.55 -5.70
CA GLN A 38 9.16 -2.13 -6.48
C GLN A 38 8.94 -3.60 -6.72
N VAL A 39 9.17 -4.03 -7.96
CA VAL A 39 9.09 -5.44 -8.34
C VAL A 39 10.49 -6.04 -8.28
N LEU A 40 10.67 -7.06 -7.46
CA LEU A 40 11.93 -7.74 -7.19
C LEU A 40 11.79 -9.22 -7.54
N PRO A 41 12.85 -9.89 -8.01
CA PRO A 41 12.85 -11.35 -8.08
C PRO A 41 12.93 -11.95 -6.66
N LEU A 42 12.27 -13.08 -6.44
CA LEU A 42 12.29 -13.82 -5.16
C LEU A 42 13.69 -14.27 -4.74
N SER A 43 14.61 -14.38 -5.69
CA SER A 43 16.04 -14.65 -5.44
C SER A 43 16.79 -13.47 -4.82
N SER A 44 16.19 -12.27 -4.77
CA SER A 44 16.80 -11.10 -4.15
C SER A 44 16.89 -11.26 -2.64
N THR A 45 17.97 -10.75 -2.04
CA THR A 45 18.12 -10.78 -0.58
C THR A 45 17.35 -9.61 0.05
N PRO A 46 16.37 -9.85 0.94
CA PRO A 46 15.56 -8.77 1.52
C PRO A 46 16.39 -7.79 2.37
N GLY A 47 17.46 -8.28 3.02
CA GLY A 47 18.40 -7.42 3.76
C GLY A 47 19.09 -6.39 2.85
N GLU A 48 19.58 -6.83 1.68
CA GLU A 48 20.22 -5.95 0.69
C GLU A 48 19.20 -4.94 0.11
N TRP A 49 17.96 -5.37 -0.11
CA TRP A 49 16.89 -4.48 -0.54
C TRP A 49 16.61 -3.38 0.51
N ILE A 50 16.55 -3.73 1.80
CA ILE A 50 16.41 -2.76 2.89
C ILE A 50 17.56 -1.78 2.85
N ASP A 51 18.81 -2.23 2.79
CA ASP A 51 19.98 -1.32 2.82
C ASP A 51 20.01 -0.37 1.63
N ARG A 52 19.60 -0.85 0.45
CA ARG A 52 19.59 -0.07 -0.79
C ARG A 52 18.45 0.96 -0.82
N HIS A 53 17.25 0.58 -0.37
CA HIS A 53 16.03 1.39 -0.54
C HIS A 53 15.59 2.12 0.71
N LEU A 54 15.89 1.57 1.88
CA LEU A 54 15.65 2.17 3.19
C LEU A 54 17.00 2.54 3.79
N ARG A 55 17.71 3.45 3.09
CA ARG A 55 19.05 3.93 3.49
C ARG A 55 19.07 4.30 4.98
N ALA A 56 20.19 4.00 5.64
CA ALA A 56 20.50 4.43 7.00
C ALA A 56 20.29 5.95 7.14
N GLY A 57 19.24 6.35 7.87
CA GLY A 57 18.83 7.74 8.05
C GLY A 57 17.35 8.01 7.74
N HIS A 58 16.67 7.13 7.01
CA HIS A 58 15.22 7.19 6.87
C HIS A 58 14.52 6.48 8.04
N ARG A 59 13.45 7.12 8.52
CA ARG A 59 12.56 6.60 9.57
C ARG A 59 12.08 5.20 9.17
N ALA A 60 12.04 4.29 10.15
CA ALA A 60 11.50 2.95 9.95
C ALA A 60 10.13 3.03 9.26
N PRO A 61 9.88 2.29 8.17
CA PRO A 61 8.59 2.28 7.52
C PRO A 61 7.55 1.74 8.50
N ALA A 62 6.39 2.39 8.57
CA ALA A 62 5.30 1.94 9.43
C ALA A 62 4.74 0.59 8.93
N ARG A 63 4.59 0.47 7.61
CA ARG A 63 4.06 -0.73 6.97
C ARG A 63 4.77 -1.02 5.65
N LEU A 64 4.99 -2.30 5.38
CA LEU A 64 5.45 -2.81 4.11
C LEU A 64 4.39 -3.77 3.59
N ARG A 65 3.99 -3.60 2.34
CA ARG A 65 3.05 -4.51 1.68
C ARG A 65 3.81 -5.33 0.65
N LEU A 66 3.77 -6.64 0.81
CA LEU A 66 4.32 -7.62 -0.10
C LEU A 66 3.19 -8.19 -0.95
N GLU A 67 3.32 -8.11 -2.26
CA GLU A 67 2.40 -8.72 -3.19
C GLU A 67 3.12 -9.79 -4.00
N ALA A 68 2.51 -10.96 -4.15
CA ALA A 68 3.03 -12.04 -4.99
C ALA A 68 1.88 -12.73 -5.70
N ALA A 69 2.16 -13.39 -6.84
CA ALA A 69 1.17 -14.20 -7.54
C ALA A 69 0.56 -15.26 -6.61
N THR A 70 1.43 -15.96 -5.89
CA THR A 70 1.07 -17.01 -4.93
C THR A 70 1.63 -16.67 -3.55
N PRO A 71 0.90 -15.95 -2.69
CA PRO A 71 1.42 -15.49 -1.39
C PRO A 71 1.72 -16.65 -0.42
N ASP A 72 1.05 -17.79 -0.60
CA ASP A 72 1.25 -18.99 0.22
C ASP A 72 2.44 -19.86 -0.24
N ALA A 73 3.09 -19.48 -1.34
CA ALA A 73 4.27 -20.20 -1.84
C ALA A 73 5.40 -20.19 -0.78
N PRO A 74 6.12 -21.31 -0.60
CA PRO A 74 7.15 -21.42 0.42
C PRO A 74 8.26 -20.38 0.24
N ASP A 75 8.60 -20.03 -1.00
CA ASP A 75 9.62 -19.03 -1.30
C ASP A 75 9.18 -17.62 -0.91
N VAL A 76 7.92 -17.26 -1.15
CA VAL A 76 7.35 -15.96 -0.75
C VAL A 76 7.32 -15.86 0.78
N ARG A 77 6.86 -16.92 1.46
CA ARG A 77 6.86 -16.95 2.94
C ARG A 77 8.27 -16.82 3.51
N ARG A 78 9.24 -17.56 2.95
CA ARG A 78 10.65 -17.47 3.35
C ARG A 78 11.19 -16.05 3.15
N TRP A 79 10.91 -15.44 2.01
CA TRP A 79 11.33 -14.07 1.73
C TRP A 79 10.73 -13.07 2.72
N ALA A 80 9.42 -13.18 3.01
CA ALA A 80 8.74 -12.34 3.98
C ALA A 80 9.27 -12.52 5.42
N ASP A 81 9.59 -13.75 5.82
CA ASP A 81 10.16 -14.04 7.13
C ASP A 81 11.60 -13.49 7.26
N GLN A 82 12.41 -13.58 6.20
CA GLN A 82 13.72 -12.94 6.15
C GLN A 82 13.61 -11.41 6.24
N LEU A 83 12.63 -10.80 5.55
CA LEU A 83 12.35 -9.37 5.65
C LEU A 83 11.98 -8.97 7.09
N ARG A 84 11.10 -9.75 7.75
CA ARG A 84 10.72 -9.53 9.16
C ARG A 84 11.93 -9.57 10.08
N THR A 85 12.80 -10.57 9.92
CA THR A 85 14.04 -10.69 10.70
C THR A 85 14.94 -9.49 10.47
N ALA A 86 15.17 -9.10 9.22
CA ALA A 86 16.00 -7.95 8.89
C ALA A 86 15.46 -6.61 9.43
N CYS A 87 14.13 -6.43 9.49
CA CYS A 87 13.51 -5.29 10.16
C CYS A 87 13.71 -5.33 11.67
N ARG A 88 13.54 -6.51 12.30
CA ARG A 88 13.74 -6.71 13.75
C ARG A 88 15.18 -6.47 14.16
N ASP A 89 16.15 -6.95 13.38
CA ASP A 89 17.58 -6.75 13.63
C ASP A 89 17.96 -5.26 13.63
N ARG A 90 17.19 -4.43 12.91
CA ARG A 90 17.31 -2.95 12.89
C ARG A 90 16.47 -2.27 13.98
N GLY A 91 15.75 -3.02 14.81
CA GLY A 91 14.87 -2.49 15.85
C GLY A 91 13.55 -1.88 15.35
N TRP A 92 13.12 -2.23 14.13
CA TRP A 92 11.92 -1.66 13.53
C TRP A 92 10.65 -2.48 13.84
N SER A 93 9.60 -1.80 14.28
CA SER A 93 8.25 -2.37 14.46
C SER A 93 7.38 -2.25 13.20
N THR A 94 7.98 -2.51 12.03
CA THR A 94 7.29 -2.42 10.74
C THR A 94 6.29 -3.56 10.57
N GLN A 95 5.04 -3.22 10.24
CA GLN A 95 4.02 -4.22 9.90
C GLN A 95 4.23 -4.73 8.47
N ILE A 96 4.35 -6.04 8.28
CA ILE A 96 4.48 -6.65 6.94
C ILE A 96 3.18 -7.35 6.59
N GLU A 97 2.46 -6.82 5.59
CA GLU A 97 1.24 -7.39 5.02
C GLU A 97 1.59 -8.16 3.75
N ILE A 98 1.02 -9.35 3.57
CA ILE A 98 1.21 -10.16 2.36
C ILE A 98 -0.14 -10.25 1.65
N ALA A 99 -0.18 -9.89 0.37
CA ALA A 99 -1.36 -9.92 -0.47
C ALA A 99 -1.10 -10.71 -1.75
N SER A 100 -2.16 -11.26 -2.35
CA SER A 100 -2.08 -11.83 -3.68
C SER A 100 -2.13 -10.74 -4.75
N ASN A 101 -1.33 -10.90 -5.79
CA ASN A 101 -1.37 -10.09 -7.00
C ASN A 101 -1.12 -10.98 -8.21
N ALA A 102 -2.21 -11.44 -8.82
CA ALA A 102 -2.20 -12.35 -9.95
C ALA A 102 -1.61 -11.76 -11.24
N GLN A 103 -1.31 -10.47 -11.27
CA GLN A 103 -0.63 -9.83 -12.41
C GLN A 103 0.90 -9.97 -12.32
N LEU A 104 1.43 -10.43 -11.18
CA LEU A 104 2.85 -10.67 -11.01
C LEU A 104 3.23 -12.08 -11.51
N PRO A 105 4.46 -12.24 -12.03
CA PRO A 105 5.06 -13.56 -12.24
C PRO A 105 5.30 -14.30 -10.92
N ASP A 106 5.26 -15.64 -10.93
CA ASP A 106 5.51 -16.48 -9.74
C ASP A 106 6.94 -16.35 -9.19
N ASP A 107 7.91 -15.97 -10.02
CA ASP A 107 9.32 -15.75 -9.64
C ASP A 107 9.57 -14.34 -9.08
N ARG A 108 8.54 -13.49 -9.04
CA ARG A 108 8.64 -12.09 -8.65
C ARG A 108 7.65 -11.72 -7.54
N LEU A 109 8.08 -10.76 -6.76
CA LEU A 109 7.29 -10.14 -5.71
C LEU A 109 7.33 -8.63 -5.89
N ARG A 110 6.28 -7.96 -5.47
CA ARG A 110 6.22 -6.51 -5.39
C ARG A 110 6.24 -6.10 -3.93
N ILE A 111 7.13 -5.19 -3.58
CA ILE A 111 7.18 -4.60 -2.25
C ILE A 111 6.82 -3.13 -2.32
N GLU A 112 5.88 -2.71 -1.51
CA GLU A 112 5.42 -1.34 -1.40
C GLU A 112 5.72 -0.82 0.00
N VAL A 113 6.38 0.34 0.07
CA VAL A 113 6.66 1.02 1.33
C VAL A 113 5.51 1.96 1.64
N GLN A 114 4.77 1.67 2.70
CA GLN A 114 3.70 2.53 3.19
C GLN A 114 4.21 3.35 4.36
N VAL A 115 4.52 4.61 4.08
CA VAL A 115 4.79 5.61 5.10
C VAL A 115 3.43 5.99 5.68
N ALA A 116 3.26 5.85 7.00
CA ALA A 116 2.05 6.34 7.65
C ALA A 116 1.86 7.83 7.28
N PRO A 117 0.63 8.30 7.01
CA PRO A 117 0.40 9.72 6.85
C PRO A 117 0.90 10.39 8.14
N SER A 118 1.89 11.26 8.01
CA SER A 118 2.16 12.23 9.06
C SER A 118 0.89 13.05 9.19
N THR A 119 0.09 12.74 10.20
CA THR A 119 -0.92 13.68 10.69
C THR A 119 -0.12 14.81 11.33
N ASP A 120 0.12 15.86 10.55
CA ASP A 120 0.50 17.19 11.07
C ASP A 120 -0.79 17.96 11.39
#